data_AF-A0A5E7ALL1-F1
#
_entry.id   AF-A0A5E7ALL1-F1
#
_cell.length_a   1.000
_cell.length_b   1.000
_cell.length_c   1.000
_cell.angle_alpha   90.00
_cell.angle_beta   90.00
_cell.angle_gamma   90.00
#
_symmetry.space_group_name_H-M   'P 1'
#
loop_
_entity.id
_entity.type
_entity.pdbx_description
1 polymer ?
#
loop_
_entity_poly.entity_id
_entity_poly.type
_entity_poly.pdbx_seq_one_letter_code
_entity_poly.pdbx_strand_id
1 'polypeptide(L)'
;MREKTLEERKAYIQAVADEVAQGKLTLGGAVKRLRENLLGVSQERFAMASKISKRALSQLEVDSGNPTLATLDAVFKKFGLQISLAHLNPVELNAAAAKKSKAGFGIPTATPARSPSKPI
;
A
#
# COMPACT_ATOMS: atom_id res chain seq x y z
N MET A 1 1.95 16.72 23.00
CA MET A 1 2.21 15.38 22.46
C MET A 1 1.82 14.39 23.54
N ARG A 2 0.87 13.47 23.33
CA ARG A 2 0.55 12.46 24.37
C ARG A 2 1.67 11.43 24.36
N GLU A 3 2.44 11.35 25.44
CA GLU A 3 3.33 10.21 25.66
C GLU A 3 2.46 8.97 25.83
N LYS A 4 2.39 8.16 24.78
CA LYS A 4 1.85 6.80 24.89
C LYS A 4 2.88 5.94 25.60
N THR A 5 2.42 5.22 26.61
CA THR A 5 3.18 4.12 27.23
C THR A 5 3.59 3.10 26.17
N LEU A 6 4.61 2.28 26.48
CA LEU A 6 5.07 1.22 25.58
C LEU A 6 3.93 0.28 25.15
N GLU A 7 3.00 -0.02 26.07
CA GLU A 7 1.85 -0.88 25.79
C GLU A 7 0.84 -0.20 24.86
N GLU A 8 0.49 1.07 25.11
CA GLU A 8 -0.41 1.82 24.23
C GLU A 8 0.15 2.00 22.83
N ARG A 9 1.48 2.12 22.69
CA ARG A 9 2.13 2.15 21.37
C ARG A 9 1.99 0.82 20.65
N LYS A 10 2.26 -0.30 21.32
CA LYS A 10 2.13 -1.64 20.74
C LYS A 10 0.69 -1.91 20.32
N ALA A 11 -0.28 -1.63 21.20
CA ALA A 11 -1.71 -1.80 20.91
C ALA A 11 -2.13 -0.96 19.70
N TYR A 12 -1.63 0.27 19.59
CA TYR A 12 -1.92 1.12 18.45
C TYR A 12 -1.34 0.61 17.13
N ILE A 13 -0.08 0.14 17.15
CA ILE A 13 0.57 -0.45 15.97
C ILE A 13 -0.20 -1.70 15.52
N GLN A 14 -0.61 -2.55 16.47
CA GLN A 14 -1.38 -3.76 16.17
C GLN A 14 -2.73 -3.40 15.54
N ALA A 15 -3.47 -2.44 16.11
CA ALA A 15 -4.75 -2.01 15.57
C ALA A 15 -4.63 -1.50 14.12
N VAL A 16 -3.57 -0.74 13.81
CA VAL A 16 -3.31 -0.28 12.44
C VAL A 16 -3.00 -1.45 11.51
N ALA A 17 -2.20 -2.43 11.96
CA ALA A 17 -1.90 -3.62 11.16
C ALA A 17 -3.16 -4.47 10.89
N ASP A 18 -4.03 -4.62 11.88
CA ASP A 18 -5.29 -5.37 11.75
C ASP A 18 -6.26 -4.67 10.78
N GLU A 19 -6.35 -3.34 10.81
CA GLU A 19 -7.16 -2.59 9.85
C GLU A 19 -6.66 -2.76 8.41
N VAL A 20 -5.33 -2.82 8.20
CA VAL A 20 -4.74 -3.12 6.90
C VAL A 20 -5.06 -4.55 6.48
N ALA A 21 -4.91 -5.52 7.38
CA ALA A 21 -5.22 -6.92 7.09
C ALA A 21 -6.70 -7.14 6.73
N GLN A 22 -7.60 -6.38 7.35
CA GLN A 22 -9.04 -6.39 7.04
C GLN A 22 -9.40 -5.60 5.76
N GLY A 23 -8.44 -4.96 5.11
CA GLY A 23 -8.66 -4.12 3.93
C GLY A 23 -9.44 -2.83 4.22
N LYS A 24 -9.55 -2.41 5.48
CA LYS A 24 -10.18 -1.15 5.90
C LYS A 24 -9.24 0.04 5.73
N LEU A 25 -7.94 -0.22 5.78
CA LEU A 25 -6.88 0.78 5.63
C LEU A 25 -5.91 0.35 4.54
N THR A 26 -5.51 1.29 3.69
CA THR A 26 -4.46 1.06 2.70
C THR A 26 -3.07 1.05 3.35
N LEU A 27 -2.08 0.47 2.68
CA LEU A 27 -0.69 0.51 3.16
C LEU A 27 -0.20 1.96 3.28
N GLY A 28 -0.53 2.83 2.33
CA GLY A 28 -0.21 4.25 2.39
C GLY A 28 -0.86 4.97 3.56
N GLY A 29 -2.16 4.72 3.77
CA GLY A 29 -2.92 5.24 4.89
C GLY A 29 -2.34 4.80 6.24
N ALA A 30 -1.90 3.55 6.35
CA ALA A 30 -1.22 3.04 7.55
C ALA A 30 0.09 3.76 7.83
N VAL A 31 0.93 3.98 6.80
CA VAL A 31 2.19 4.73 6.94
C VAL A 31 1.93 6.15 7.43
N LYS A 32 0.99 6.87 6.81
CA LYS A 32 0.62 8.22 7.21
C LYS A 32 0.12 8.26 8.65
N ARG A 33 -0.78 7.34 9.01
CA ARG A 33 -1.39 7.27 10.34
C ARG A 33 -0.35 6.97 11.42
N LEU A 34 0.59 6.06 11.17
CA LEU A 34 1.69 5.75 12.09
C LEU A 34 2.66 6.92 12.22
N ARG A 35 3.03 7.58 11.12
CA ARG A 35 3.90 8.75 11.13
C ARG A 35 3.32 9.88 11.99
N GLU A 36 2.05 10.22 11.78
CA GLU A 36 1.41 11.37 12.44
C GLU A 36 1.08 11.08 13.91
N ASN A 37 0.51 9.90 14.21
CA ASN A 37 -0.03 9.63 15.55
C ASN A 37 0.96 8.96 16.50
N LEU A 38 2.03 8.34 15.99
CA LEU A 38 3.02 7.66 16.81
C LEU A 38 4.31 8.46 16.94
N LEU A 39 4.86 8.93 15.82
CA LEU A 39 6.12 9.68 15.81
C LEU A 39 5.89 11.19 15.86
N GLY A 40 4.77 11.69 15.32
CA GLY A 40 4.47 13.11 15.23
C GLY A 40 5.54 13.90 14.47
N VAL A 41 6.17 13.26 13.47
CA VAL A 41 7.26 13.86 12.69
C VAL A 41 6.77 14.30 11.30
N SER A 42 7.48 15.27 10.74
CA SER A 42 7.29 15.66 9.34
C SER A 42 7.64 14.52 8.40
N GLN A 43 7.06 14.58 7.20
CA GLN A 43 7.32 13.63 6.12
C GLN A 43 8.80 13.61 5.73
N GLU A 44 9.49 14.76 5.72
CA GLU A 44 10.94 14.82 5.44
C GLU A 44 11.76 14.05 6.46
N ARG A 45 11.48 14.26 7.76
CA ARG A 45 12.20 13.58 8.82
C ARG A 45 11.97 12.08 8.79
N PHE A 46 10.74 11.67 8.50
CA PHE A 46 10.42 10.25 8.37
C PHE A 46 11.05 9.61 7.14
N ALA A 47 11.03 10.28 5.99
CA ALA A 47 11.66 9.81 4.76
C ALA A 47 13.17 9.59 4.95
N MET A 48 13.86 10.54 5.61
CA MET A 48 15.27 10.38 5.98
C MET A 48 15.50 9.17 6.89
N ALA A 49 14.66 8.99 7.91
CA ALA A 49 14.78 7.86 8.83
C ALA A 49 14.60 6.51 8.10
N SER A 50 13.65 6.44 7.17
CA SER A 50 13.35 5.26 6.34
C SER A 50 14.27 5.12 5.13
N LYS A 51 15.25 6.02 4.95
CA LYS A 51 16.21 6.03 3.82
C LYS A 51 15.54 6.04 2.44
N ILE A 52 14.43 6.77 2.31
CA ILE A 52 13.70 6.96 1.06
C ILE A 52 13.56 8.45 0.75
N SER A 53 13.23 8.79 -0.50
CA SER A 53 12.98 10.19 -0.86
C SER A 53 11.66 10.69 -0.27
N LYS A 54 11.58 11.99 0.04
CA LYS A 54 10.33 12.65 0.47
C LYS A 54 9.21 12.40 -0.53
N ARG A 55 9.52 12.46 -1.83
CA ARG A 55 8.57 12.19 -2.92
C ARG A 55 8.06 10.76 -2.87
N ALA A 56 8.93 9.77 -2.69
CA ALA A 56 8.53 8.36 -2.56
C ALA A 56 7.63 8.14 -1.35
N LEU A 57 7.96 8.75 -0.20
CA LEU A 57 7.08 8.69 0.97
C LEU A 57 5.73 9.39 0.70
N SER A 58 5.72 10.50 -0.02
CA SER A 58 4.47 11.22 -0.38
C SER A 58 3.54 10.36 -1.20
N GLN A 59 4.12 9.73 -2.23
CA GLN A 59 3.44 8.84 -3.15
C GLN A 59 2.92 7.60 -2.43
N LEU A 60 3.73 7.06 -1.52
CA LEU A 60 3.33 5.97 -0.64
C LEU A 60 2.13 6.37 0.22
N GLU A 61 2.16 7.50 0.93
CA GLU A 61 1.11 7.93 1.87
C GLU A 61 -0.25 8.22 1.25
N VAL A 62 -0.29 8.54 -0.04
CA VAL A 62 -1.54 8.79 -0.80
C VAL A 62 -1.89 7.63 -1.74
N ASP A 63 -1.23 6.48 -1.58
CA ASP A 63 -1.38 5.28 -2.43
C ASP A 63 -1.19 5.57 -3.94
N SER A 64 -0.45 6.65 -4.25
CA SER A 64 -0.16 7.09 -5.61
C SER A 64 1.24 6.63 -6.01
N GLY A 65 1.38 5.35 -6.33
CA GLY A 65 2.62 4.78 -6.87
C GLY A 65 2.68 3.27 -6.74
N ASN A 66 3.78 2.69 -7.19
CA ASN A 66 4.08 1.26 -7.00
C ASN A 66 5.39 1.11 -6.20
N PRO A 67 5.33 1.31 -4.86
CA PRO A 67 6.51 1.17 -4.01
C PRO A 67 7.03 -0.27 -4.06
N THR A 68 8.36 -0.44 -4.09
CA THR A 68 8.96 -1.77 -4.01
C THR A 68 8.71 -2.38 -2.63
N LEU A 69 8.71 -3.72 -2.54
CA LEU A 69 8.62 -4.41 -1.24
C LEU A 69 9.72 -3.94 -0.28
N ALA A 70 10.94 -3.72 -0.79
CA ALA A 70 12.06 -3.17 -0.02
C ALA A 70 11.76 -1.78 0.57
N THR A 71 11.04 -0.93 -0.16
CA THR A 71 10.62 0.40 0.30
C THR A 71 9.60 0.28 1.42
N LEU A 72 8.60 -0.59 1.23
CA LEU A 72 7.58 -0.84 2.25
C LEU A 72 8.21 -1.41 3.53
N ASP A 73 9.08 -2.41 3.40
CA ASP A 73 9.81 -2.99 4.54
C ASP A 73 10.68 -1.96 5.26
N ALA A 74 11.39 -1.09 4.54
CA ALA A 74 12.21 -0.04 5.14
C ALA A 74 11.39 0.95 5.99
N VAL A 75 10.14 1.20 5.58
CA VAL A 75 9.19 2.04 6.30
C VAL A 75 8.60 1.31 7.49
N PHE A 76 8.02 0.13 7.29
CA PHE A 76 7.31 -0.63 8.33
C PHE A 76 8.24 -1.15 9.43
N LYS A 77 9.50 -1.47 9.11
CA LYS A 77 10.51 -1.87 10.12
C LYS A 77 10.75 -0.80 11.18
N LYS A 78 10.49 0.49 10.91
CA LYS A 78 10.57 1.57 11.92
C LYS A 78 9.53 1.44 13.03
N PHE A 79 8.47 0.69 12.76
CA PHE A 79 7.39 0.41 13.69
C PHE A 79 7.41 -1.03 14.20
N GLY A 80 8.47 -1.81 13.88
CA GLY A 80 8.51 -3.24 14.19
C GLY A 80 7.55 -4.09 13.35
N LEU A 81 7.09 -3.56 12.21
CA LEU A 81 6.20 -4.25 11.28
C LEU A 81 6.97 -4.79 10.07
N GLN A 82 6.46 -5.88 9.49
CA GLN A 82 6.97 -6.46 8.25
C GLN A 82 5.79 -6.86 7.35
N ILE A 83 5.99 -6.83 6.03
CA ILE A 83 4.98 -7.33 5.10
C ILE A 83 5.10 -8.86 5.01
N SER A 84 3.97 -9.54 5.09
CA SER A 84 3.88 -11.00 4.99
C SER A 84 2.65 -11.43 4.18
N LEU A 85 2.64 -12.68 3.75
CA LEU A 85 1.49 -13.31 3.11
C LEU A 85 0.56 -13.91 4.16
N ALA A 86 -0.74 -13.82 3.94
CA ALA A 86 -1.76 -14.44 4.78
C ALA A 86 -2.59 -15.45 3.97
N HIS A 87 -3.10 -16.47 4.66
CA HIS A 87 -4.04 -17.42 4.05
C HIS A 87 -5.40 -16.75 3.91
N LEU A 88 -5.96 -16.76 2.70
CA LEU A 88 -7.34 -16.36 2.48
C LEU A 88 -8.24 -17.47 3.02
N ASN A 89 -9.18 -17.12 3.89
CA ASN A 89 -10.23 -18.08 4.23
C ASN A 89 -11.14 -18.29 2.99
N PRO A 90 -11.73 -19.48 2.81
CA PRO A 90 -12.52 -19.77 1.61
C PRO A 90 -13.75 -18.86 1.43
N VAL A 91 -14.27 -18.28 2.51
CA VAL A 91 -15.38 -17.31 2.47
C VAL A 91 -14.92 -15.96 1.89
N GLU A 92 -13.75 -15.48 2.29
CA GLU A 92 -13.11 -14.26 1.81
C GLU A 92 -12.58 -14.42 0.39
N LEU A 93 -12.11 -15.61 0.03
CA LEU A 93 -11.74 -15.94 -1.35
C LEU A 93 -12.95 -15.77 -2.29
N ASN A 94 -14.12 -16.30 -1.90
CA ASN A 94 -15.36 -16.16 -2.65
C ASN A 94 -15.85 -14.70 -2.68
N ALA A 95 -15.75 -13.97 -1.55
CA ALA A 95 -16.11 -12.55 -1.49
C ALA A 95 -15.17 -11.66 -2.34
N ALA A 96 -13.88 -11.98 -2.40
CA ALA A 96 -12.90 -11.29 -3.23
C ALA A 96 -13.13 -11.56 -4.73
N ALA A 97 -13.53 -12.79 -5.09
CA ALA A 97 -13.91 -13.14 -6.46
C ALA A 97 -15.15 -12.35 -6.92
N ALA A 98 -16.16 -12.19 -6.07
CA ALA A 98 -17.37 -11.42 -6.37
C ALA A 98 -17.09 -9.92 -6.65
N LYS A 99 -16.05 -9.34 -6.04
CA LYS A 99 -15.64 -7.94 -6.23
C LYS A 99 -14.86 -7.68 -7.54
N LYS A 100 -14.35 -8.71 -8.22
CA LYS A 100 -13.50 -8.59 -9.43
C LYS A 100 -14.26 -8.51 -10.76
N SER A 101 -15.59 -8.54 -10.77
CA SER A 101 -16.39 -8.55 -12.01
C SER A 101 -16.43 -7.21 -12.79
N LYS A 102 -15.74 -6.15 -12.34
CA LYS A 102 -15.68 -4.85 -13.04
C LYS A 102 -14.39 -4.51 -13.79
N ALA A 103 -13.35 -5.34 -13.70
CA ALA A 103 -12.13 -5.14 -14.49
C ALA A 103 -11.92 -6.36 -15.38
N GLY A 104 -12.66 -6.40 -16.49
CA GLY A 104 -12.41 -7.36 -17.55
C GLY A 104 -10.94 -7.27 -17.96
N PHE A 105 -10.26 -8.41 -17.96
CA PHE A 105 -8.97 -8.54 -18.63
C PHE A 105 -9.26 -8.37 -20.13
N GLY A 106 -9.13 -7.13 -20.61
CA GLY A 106 -9.36 -6.79 -22.00
C GLY A 106 -8.40 -7.57 -22.87
N ILE A 107 -8.93 -8.50 -23.66
CA ILE A 107 -8.21 -9.06 -24.79
C ILE A 107 -7.91 -7.86 -25.71
N PRO A 108 -6.65 -7.54 -26.03
CA PRO A 108 -6.38 -6.48 -26.99
C PRO A 108 -7.00 -6.91 -28.33
N THR A 109 -8.08 -6.25 -28.72
CA THR A 109 -8.63 -6.36 -30.07
C THR A 109 -7.57 -5.88 -31.03
N ALA A 110 -7.00 -6.81 -31.79
CA ALA A 110 -6.03 -6.53 -32.82
C ALA A 110 -6.59 -5.44 -33.76
N THR A 111 -5.85 -4.34 -33.89
CA THR A 111 -6.11 -3.29 -34.88
C THR A 111 -6.16 -3.93 -36.27
N PRO A 112 -7.20 -3.74 -37.09
CA PRO A 112 -7.23 -4.31 -38.43
C PRO A 112 -6.13 -3.64 -39.27
N ALA A 113 -5.34 -4.49 -39.92
CA ALA A 113 -4.23 -4.09 -40.77
C ALA A 113 -4.68 -3.12 -41.88
N ARG A 114 -3.88 -2.07 -42.07
CA ARG A 114 -3.99 -1.09 -43.15
C ARG A 114 -3.96 -1.81 -44.50
N SER A 115 -5.02 -1.65 -45.29
CA SER A 115 -5.14 -2.21 -46.65
C SER A 115 -3.98 -1.75 -47.55
N PRO A 116 -3.43 -2.62 -48.41
CA PRO A 116 -2.36 -2.22 -49.32
C PRO A 116 -2.93 -1.35 -50.44
N SER A 117 -2.32 -0.18 -50.65
CA SER A 117 -2.57 0.70 -51.79
C SER A 117 -2.24 -0.02 -53.10
N LYS A 118 -3.13 0.04 -54.09
CA LYS A 118 -2.85 -0.45 -55.45
C LYS A 118 -1.78 0.42 -56.13
N PRO A 119 -0.81 -0.16 -56.86
CA PRO A 119 0.08 0.62 -57.72
C PRO A 119 -0.66 1.09 -58.99
N ILE A 120 -0.26 2.27 -59.47
CA ILE A 120 -0.53 2.78 -60.82
C ILE A 120 0.53 2.19 -61.76
#